data_AF-A0A2L0I085-F1
#
_entry.id   AF-A0A2L0I085-F1
#
_cell.length_a   1.000
_cell.length_b   1.000
_cell.length_c   1.000
_cell.angle_alpha   90.00
_cell.angle_beta   90.00
_cell.angle_gamma   90.00
#
_symmetry.space_group_name_H-M   'P 1'
#
loop_
_entity.id
_entity.type
_entity.pdbx_description
1 polymer ?
#
loop_
_entity_poly.entity_id
_entity_poly.type
_entity_poly.pdbx_seq_one_letter_code
_entity_poly.pdbx_strand_id
1 'polypeptide(L)'
;MLHIHAVQEGQPERKQVEAFISTKYQEMHKATLSHYSSTLFVGEFQHQTHVAIGIEPLKSHQAFLEQYLVQPIEQTLTKMIQRDVARDKIVEIGNLASQNMEYAKMIVAFLVFYLTVAEVEWAVCTGTIAVRYVLQQMGLHFHVLEKANPEVLGEAKKQWGNYYQQKPLVLAINVADALAVTQQHYDFKVNHAAISGGSL
;
A
#
# COMPACT_ATOMS: atom_id res chain seq x y z
N MET A 1 17.76 7.17 13.12
CA MET A 1 16.29 7.11 13.07
C MET A 1 15.89 7.06 11.61
N LEU A 2 14.92 6.21 11.24
CA LEU A 2 14.39 6.17 9.88
C LEU A 2 13.63 7.47 9.60
N HIS A 3 14.00 8.19 8.56
CA HIS A 3 13.32 9.41 8.11
C HIS A 3 12.34 9.05 7.00
N ILE A 4 11.05 9.26 7.24
CA ILE A 4 9.99 8.95 6.27
C ILE A 4 9.49 10.24 5.63
N HIS A 5 9.45 10.27 4.30
CA HIS A 5 8.92 11.41 3.54
C HIS A 5 8.26 10.95 2.23
N ALA A 6 7.40 11.80 1.67
CA ALA A 6 6.76 11.57 0.38
C ALA A 6 7.69 11.97 -0.77
N VAL A 7 7.60 11.24 -1.88
CA VAL A 7 8.31 11.52 -3.13
C VAL A 7 7.30 11.47 -4.28
N GLN A 8 7.18 12.59 -4.97
CA GLN A 8 6.19 12.82 -6.02
C GLN A 8 6.75 12.53 -7.41
N GLU A 9 5.87 12.33 -8.38
CA GLU A 9 6.28 12.23 -9.79
C GLU A 9 7.05 13.47 -10.24
N GLY A 10 8.05 13.27 -11.10
CA GLY A 10 8.92 14.34 -11.61
C GLY A 10 10.03 14.79 -10.66
N GLN A 11 10.01 14.42 -9.38
CA GLN A 11 11.11 14.70 -8.46
C GLN A 11 12.35 13.84 -8.81
N PRO A 12 13.58 14.39 -8.71
CA PRO A 12 14.79 13.62 -8.98
C PRO A 12 14.95 12.37 -8.10
N GLU A 13 14.54 12.45 -6.82
CA GLU A 13 14.62 11.31 -5.89
C GLU A 13 13.68 10.17 -6.28
N ARG A 14 12.59 10.47 -7.00
CA ARG A 14 11.56 9.49 -7.40
C ARG A 14 12.15 8.28 -8.11
N LYS A 15 13.06 8.53 -9.06
CA LYS A 15 13.71 7.46 -9.84
C LYS A 15 14.53 6.52 -8.97
N GLN A 16 15.14 7.02 -7.90
CA GLN A 16 15.92 6.20 -6.98
C GLN A 16 15.01 5.30 -6.15
N VAL A 17 13.88 5.82 -5.68
CA VAL A 17 12.86 5.05 -4.95
C VAL A 17 12.22 3.98 -5.84
N GLU A 18 11.84 4.33 -7.07
CA GLU A 18 11.30 3.37 -8.04
C GLU A 18 12.32 2.27 -8.38
N ALA A 19 13.60 2.62 -8.55
CA ALA A 19 14.66 1.64 -8.75
C ALA A 19 14.79 0.69 -7.55
N PHE A 20 14.76 1.21 -6.31
CA PHE A 20 14.77 0.39 -5.10
C PHE A 20 13.59 -0.60 -5.07
N ILE A 21 12.38 -0.13 -5.36
CA ILE A 21 11.17 -0.96 -5.43
C ILE A 21 11.33 -2.03 -6.51
N SER A 22 11.70 -1.64 -7.73
CA SER A 22 11.90 -2.56 -8.84
C SER A 22 12.94 -3.63 -8.55
N THR A 23 14.08 -3.26 -7.96
CA THR A 23 15.11 -4.21 -7.56
C THR A 23 14.55 -5.23 -6.56
N LYS A 24 13.76 -4.80 -5.56
CA LYS A 24 13.17 -5.74 -4.58
C LYS A 24 12.14 -6.68 -5.21
N TYR A 25 11.28 -6.19 -6.09
CA TYR A 25 10.33 -7.02 -6.82
C TYR A 25 11.04 -7.99 -7.78
N GLN A 26 12.11 -7.56 -8.44
CA GLN A 26 12.92 -8.41 -9.30
C GLN A 26 13.69 -9.48 -8.50
N GLU A 27 14.30 -9.12 -7.38
CA GLU A 27 15.03 -10.05 -6.51
C GLU A 27 14.11 -11.16 -6.01
N MET A 28 12.99 -10.77 -5.39
CA MET A 28 12.05 -11.66 -4.70
C MET A 28 11.15 -12.42 -5.66
N HIS A 29 10.65 -11.74 -6.70
CA HIS A 29 9.60 -12.25 -7.55
C HIS A 29 9.99 -12.47 -9.00
N LYS A 30 11.19 -12.04 -9.42
CA LYS A 30 11.54 -11.97 -10.86
C LYS A 30 10.50 -11.15 -11.64
N ALA A 31 9.91 -10.15 -10.98
CA ALA A 31 8.88 -9.31 -11.52
C ALA A 31 9.47 -8.01 -12.07
N THR A 32 9.04 -7.63 -13.28
CA THR A 32 9.36 -6.36 -13.92
C THR A 32 8.16 -5.43 -13.79
N LEU A 33 8.27 -4.41 -12.95
CA LEU A 33 7.21 -3.43 -12.75
C LEU A 33 7.15 -2.44 -13.92
N SER A 34 5.94 -2.13 -14.35
CA SER A 34 5.64 -1.14 -15.40
C SER A 34 4.95 0.11 -14.86
N HIS A 35 4.43 0.05 -13.63
CA HIS A 35 3.68 1.13 -12.99
C HIS A 35 4.02 1.24 -11.50
N TYR A 36 3.96 2.47 -10.99
CA TYR A 36 4.12 2.82 -9.58
C TYR A 36 2.97 3.73 -9.17
N SER A 37 2.57 3.67 -7.90
CA SER A 37 1.56 4.58 -7.36
C SER A 37 1.98 6.05 -7.47
N SER A 38 1.03 6.95 -7.68
CA SER A 38 1.27 8.39 -7.85
C SER A 38 2.07 9.01 -6.69
N THR A 39 1.79 8.62 -5.45
CA THR A 39 2.58 8.99 -4.28
C THR A 39 3.37 7.80 -3.75
N LEU A 40 4.69 7.96 -3.58
CA LEU A 40 5.54 7.02 -2.87
C LEU A 40 5.99 7.64 -1.55
N PHE A 41 5.99 6.87 -0.47
CA PHE A 41 6.71 7.19 0.75
C PHE A 41 7.98 6.37 0.82
N VAL A 42 9.07 7.01 1.22
CA VAL A 42 10.38 6.38 1.39
C VAL A 42 10.87 6.57 2.81
N GLY A 43 11.37 5.49 3.41
CA GLY A 43 12.06 5.48 4.69
C GLY A 43 13.56 5.35 4.47
N GLU A 44 14.31 6.38 4.86
CA GLU A 44 15.75 6.46 4.67
C GLU A 44 16.52 6.52 6.00
N PHE A 45 17.71 5.95 6.00
CA PHE A 45 18.66 6.07 7.09
C PHE A 45 20.06 6.14 6.48
N GLN A 46 20.89 7.08 6.97
CA GLN A 46 22.23 7.32 6.42
C GLN A 46 22.25 7.51 4.89
N HIS A 47 21.26 8.21 4.32
CA HIS A 47 21.11 8.47 2.88
C HIS A 47 20.93 7.19 2.03
N GLN A 48 20.46 6.11 2.65
CA GLN A 48 20.10 4.88 1.97
C GLN A 48 18.62 4.58 2.15
N THR A 49 17.96 4.16 1.07
CA THR A 49 16.57 3.68 1.10
C THR A 49 16.52 2.30 1.76
N HIS A 50 15.72 2.18 2.82
CA HIS A 50 15.51 0.92 3.54
C HIS A 50 14.11 0.34 3.33
N VAL A 51 13.14 1.20 3.04
CA VAL A 51 11.75 0.82 2.80
C VAL A 51 11.07 1.87 1.92
N ALA A 52 10.14 1.42 1.10
CA ALA A 52 9.24 2.27 0.34
C ALA A 52 7.84 1.65 0.27
N ILE A 53 6.81 2.48 0.17
CA ILE A 53 5.42 2.07 -0.03
C ILE A 53 4.71 3.08 -0.91
N GLY A 54 3.85 2.61 -1.81
CA GLY A 54 3.05 3.46 -2.70
C GLY A 54 1.61 3.56 -2.25
N ILE A 55 1.02 4.73 -2.48
CA ILE A 55 -0.42 4.97 -2.31
C ILE A 55 -1.04 5.61 -3.55
N GLU A 56 -2.25 5.17 -3.88
CA GLU A 56 -3.04 5.71 -4.98
C GLU A 56 -4.46 6.03 -4.49
N PRO A 57 -4.83 7.32 -4.37
CA PRO A 57 -6.21 7.71 -4.09
C PRO A 57 -7.16 7.32 -5.23
N LEU A 58 -8.30 6.72 -4.90
CA LEU A 58 -9.20 6.12 -5.91
C LEU A 58 -10.28 7.06 -6.43
N LYS A 59 -10.30 8.32 -6.00
CA LYS A 59 -11.30 9.32 -6.41
C LYS A 59 -11.43 9.43 -7.94
N SER A 60 -10.31 9.41 -8.66
CA SER A 60 -10.27 9.58 -10.12
C SER A 60 -9.70 8.37 -10.87
N HIS A 61 -9.29 7.32 -10.17
CA HIS A 61 -8.58 6.17 -10.75
C HIS A 61 -9.25 4.85 -10.38
N GLN A 62 -9.16 3.88 -11.28
CA GLN A 62 -9.45 2.48 -10.97
C GLN A 62 -8.27 1.85 -10.24
N ALA A 63 -8.56 1.10 -9.18
CA ALA A 63 -7.50 0.40 -8.45
C ALA A 63 -7.03 -0.79 -9.29
N PHE A 64 -5.74 -1.11 -9.27
CA PHE A 64 -5.23 -2.28 -9.97
C PHE A 64 -5.90 -3.57 -9.45
N LEU A 65 -6.15 -3.66 -8.13
CA LEU A 65 -6.83 -4.80 -7.53
C LEU A 65 -8.28 -5.01 -8.00
N GLU A 66 -8.93 -4.02 -8.63
CA GLU A 66 -10.29 -4.17 -9.15
C GLU A 66 -10.33 -5.17 -10.31
N GLN A 67 -9.19 -5.47 -10.94
CA GLN A 67 -9.08 -6.54 -11.95
C GLN A 67 -9.42 -7.93 -11.38
N TYR A 68 -9.31 -8.13 -10.06
CA TYR A 68 -9.67 -9.38 -9.40
C TYR A 68 -11.10 -9.41 -8.87
N LEU A 69 -11.81 -8.28 -8.90
CA LEU A 69 -13.13 -8.14 -8.31
C LEU A 69 -14.21 -8.12 -9.41
N VAL A 70 -15.39 -8.63 -9.08
CA VAL A 70 -16.56 -8.62 -9.99
C VAL A 70 -17.16 -7.21 -10.11
N GLN A 71 -16.89 -6.34 -9.14
CA GLN A 71 -17.46 -5.01 -9.02
C GLN A 71 -16.42 -4.04 -8.42
N PRO A 72 -16.62 -2.71 -8.56
CA PRO A 72 -15.73 -1.72 -7.96
C PRO A 72 -15.51 -1.91 -6.45
N ILE A 73 -14.35 -1.50 -5.95
CA ILE A 73 -13.95 -1.75 -4.57
C ILE A 73 -14.89 -1.13 -3.55
N GLU A 74 -15.40 0.08 -3.80
CA GLU A 74 -16.36 0.77 -2.91
C GLU A 74 -17.68 -0.01 -2.80
N GLN A 75 -18.12 -0.66 -3.87
CA GLN A 75 -19.33 -1.49 -3.84
C GLN A 75 -19.07 -2.79 -3.07
N THR A 76 -17.85 -3.34 -3.17
CA THR A 76 -17.45 -4.53 -2.40
C THR A 76 -17.40 -4.23 -0.91
N LEU A 77 -16.83 -3.09 -0.53
CA LEU A 77 -16.81 -2.63 0.85
C LEU A 77 -18.22 -2.32 1.36
N THR A 78 -19.04 -1.60 0.57
CA THR A 78 -20.43 -1.27 0.93
C THR A 78 -21.24 -2.52 1.25
N LYS A 79 -21.13 -3.57 0.43
CA LYS A 79 -21.78 -4.86 0.68
C LYS A 79 -21.23 -5.57 1.92
N MET A 80 -19.93 -5.47 2.16
CA MET A 80 -19.29 -6.08 3.34
C MET A 80 -19.78 -5.45 4.64
N ILE A 81 -19.84 -4.11 4.71
CA ILE A 81 -20.15 -3.37 5.95
C ILE A 81 -21.62 -2.94 6.08
N GLN A 82 -22.44 -3.17 5.05
CA GLN A 82 -23.86 -2.78 5.00
C GLN A 82 -24.07 -1.27 5.22
N ARG A 83 -23.15 -0.45 4.69
CA ARG A 83 -23.15 1.01 4.74
C ARG A 83 -22.40 1.55 3.52
N ASP A 84 -22.89 2.65 2.94
CA ASP A 84 -22.22 3.30 1.81
C ASP A 84 -20.79 3.71 2.16
N VAL A 85 -19.86 3.36 1.28
CA VAL A 85 -18.45 3.78 1.32
C VAL A 85 -18.19 4.68 0.13
N ALA A 86 -17.78 5.92 0.39
CA ALA A 86 -17.43 6.86 -0.66
C ALA A 86 -16.07 6.49 -1.28
N ARG A 87 -15.98 6.47 -2.61
CA ARG A 87 -14.78 6.05 -3.34
C ARG A 87 -13.56 6.94 -3.05
N ASP A 88 -13.77 8.23 -2.81
CA ASP A 88 -12.74 9.20 -2.44
C ASP A 88 -12.19 9.00 -1.02
N LYS A 89 -12.82 8.14 -0.21
CA LYS A 89 -12.37 7.70 1.11
C LYS A 89 -11.60 6.37 1.06
N ILE A 90 -11.20 5.92 -0.13
CA ILE A 90 -10.46 4.67 -0.35
C ILE A 90 -9.13 4.96 -1.04
N VAL A 91 -8.07 4.32 -0.56
CA VAL A 91 -6.73 4.38 -1.14
C VAL A 91 -6.22 2.97 -1.41
N GLU A 92 -5.68 2.74 -2.61
CA GLU A 92 -4.94 1.52 -2.91
C GLU A 92 -3.49 1.65 -2.42
N ILE A 93 -3.02 0.64 -1.70
CA ILE A 93 -1.66 0.51 -1.23
C ILE A 93 -0.94 -0.50 -2.12
N GLY A 94 0.18 -0.06 -2.68
CA GLY A 94 1.01 -0.83 -3.60
C GLY A 94 2.49 -0.64 -3.33
N ASN A 95 3.30 -1.21 -4.22
CA ASN A 95 4.75 -0.98 -4.28
C ASN A 95 5.51 -1.11 -2.94
N LEU A 96 5.03 -1.93 -2.00
CA LEU A 96 5.71 -2.16 -0.72
C LEU A 96 7.00 -2.94 -0.95
N ALA A 97 8.12 -2.27 -0.71
CA ALA A 97 9.45 -2.85 -0.77
C ALA A 97 10.17 -2.53 0.54
N SER A 98 10.72 -3.54 1.21
CA SER A 98 11.44 -3.35 2.47
C SER A 98 12.65 -4.26 2.54
N GLN A 99 13.71 -3.80 3.20
CA GLN A 99 14.87 -4.63 3.51
C GLN A 99 14.58 -5.66 4.62
N ASN A 100 13.70 -5.34 5.56
CA ASN A 100 13.37 -6.22 6.67
C ASN A 100 11.95 -5.97 7.23
N MET A 101 11.54 -6.85 8.15
CA MET A 101 10.24 -6.80 8.82
C MET A 101 10.05 -5.51 9.62
N GLU A 102 11.08 -5.05 10.33
CA GLU A 102 10.97 -3.89 11.22
C GLU A 102 10.68 -2.60 10.45
N TYR A 103 11.39 -2.36 9.34
CA TYR A 103 11.13 -1.23 8.47
C TYR A 103 9.77 -1.33 7.77
N ALA A 104 9.31 -2.54 7.45
CA ALA A 104 7.97 -2.74 6.91
C ALA A 104 6.90 -2.36 7.94
N LYS A 105 7.06 -2.78 9.21
CA LYS A 105 6.15 -2.38 10.30
C LYS A 105 6.15 -0.87 10.52
N MET A 106 7.34 -0.24 10.53
CA MET A 106 7.47 1.21 10.70
C MET A 106 6.75 2.00 9.59
N ILE A 107 6.93 1.65 8.32
CA ILE A 107 6.28 2.39 7.23
C ILE A 107 4.76 2.15 7.19
N VAL A 108 4.30 0.94 7.54
CA VAL A 108 2.86 0.63 7.66
C VAL A 108 2.24 1.43 8.80
N ALA A 109 2.91 1.49 9.96
CA ALA A 109 2.46 2.30 11.08
C ALA A 109 2.38 3.77 10.69
N PHE A 110 3.45 4.34 10.12
CA PHE A 110 3.44 5.71 9.60
C PHE A 110 2.25 5.95 8.65
N LEU A 111 2.00 5.02 7.74
CA LEU A 111 0.95 5.16 6.75
C LEU A 111 -0.45 5.19 7.40
N VAL A 112 -0.69 4.42 8.45
CA VAL A 112 -1.97 4.47 9.20
C VAL A 112 -2.23 5.86 9.79
N PHE A 113 -1.21 6.48 10.41
CA PHE A 113 -1.32 7.85 10.90
C PHE A 113 -1.56 8.84 9.76
N TYR A 114 -0.82 8.71 8.66
CA TYR A 114 -0.99 9.56 7.48
C TYR A 114 -2.40 9.49 6.91
N LEU A 115 -2.92 8.28 6.69
CA LEU A 115 -4.26 8.06 6.15
C LEU A 115 -5.36 8.56 7.09
N THR A 116 -5.14 8.50 8.41
CA THR A 116 -6.06 9.07 9.39
C THR A 116 -6.17 10.58 9.23
N VAL A 117 -5.04 11.29 9.16
CA VAL A 117 -5.02 12.76 9.00
C VAL A 117 -5.54 13.17 7.61
N ALA A 118 -5.38 12.31 6.60
CA ALA A 118 -5.98 12.47 5.27
C ALA A 118 -7.47 12.10 5.22
N GLU A 119 -8.08 11.74 6.36
CA GLU A 119 -9.48 11.32 6.48
C GLU A 119 -9.88 10.18 5.53
N VAL A 120 -8.96 9.25 5.26
CA VAL A 120 -9.22 8.03 4.49
C VAL A 120 -9.88 7.01 5.39
N GLU A 121 -10.92 6.33 4.89
CA GLU A 121 -11.65 5.33 5.66
C GLU A 121 -11.06 3.92 5.45
N TRP A 122 -10.68 3.60 4.21
CA TRP A 122 -10.21 2.26 3.83
C TRP A 122 -8.90 2.30 3.07
N ALA A 123 -7.94 1.51 3.54
CA ALA A 123 -6.76 1.13 2.79
C ALA A 123 -6.99 -0.26 2.18
N VAL A 124 -6.79 -0.40 0.87
CA VAL A 124 -6.99 -1.66 0.15
C VAL A 124 -5.70 -2.07 -0.54
N CYS A 125 -5.40 -3.36 -0.60
CA CYS A 125 -4.15 -3.80 -1.23
C CYS A 125 -4.22 -5.24 -1.75
N THR A 126 -3.28 -5.60 -2.60
CA THR A 126 -3.00 -6.99 -2.95
C THR A 126 -1.85 -7.51 -2.08
N GLY A 127 -2.18 -8.15 -0.95
CA GLY A 127 -1.19 -8.57 0.04
C GLY A 127 -0.75 -10.03 -0.14
N THR A 128 0.55 -10.26 -0.37
CA THR A 128 1.19 -11.59 -0.33
C THR A 128 1.20 -12.17 1.10
N ILE A 129 1.63 -13.43 1.26
CA ILE A 129 1.83 -14.04 2.58
C ILE A 129 2.70 -13.15 3.48
N ALA A 130 3.79 -12.58 2.95
CA ALA A 130 4.69 -11.73 3.73
C ALA A 130 4.00 -10.44 4.21
N VAL A 131 3.21 -9.79 3.36
CA VAL A 131 2.45 -8.58 3.73
C VAL A 131 1.44 -8.90 4.82
N ARG A 132 0.67 -9.98 4.66
CA ARG A 132 -0.30 -10.41 5.70
C ARG A 132 0.40 -10.74 7.01
N TYR A 133 1.59 -11.34 6.95
CA TYR A 133 2.38 -11.62 8.14
C TYR A 133 2.83 -10.34 8.85
N VAL A 134 3.26 -9.29 8.11
CA VAL A 134 3.56 -7.97 8.69
C VAL A 134 2.34 -7.43 9.45
N LEU A 135 1.18 -7.40 8.80
CA LEU A 135 -0.07 -6.88 9.39
C LEU A 135 -0.46 -7.66 10.67
N GLN A 136 -0.38 -9.00 10.62
CA GLN A 136 -0.65 -9.86 11.77
C GLN A 136 0.33 -9.63 12.93
N GLN A 137 1.62 -9.47 12.62
CA GLN A 137 2.65 -9.19 13.63
C GLN A 137 2.50 -7.81 14.28
N MET A 138 1.74 -6.90 13.66
CA MET A 138 1.37 -5.60 14.23
C MET A 138 0.02 -5.66 14.98
N GLY A 139 -0.70 -6.77 14.92
CA GLY A 139 -2.06 -6.89 15.46
C GLY A 139 -3.14 -6.20 14.62
N LEU A 140 -2.84 -5.84 13.37
CA LEU A 140 -3.80 -5.16 12.50
C LEU A 140 -4.85 -6.15 11.97
N HIS A 141 -6.11 -5.74 12.06
CA HIS A 141 -7.21 -6.46 11.45
C HIS A 141 -7.32 -6.10 9.96
N PHE A 142 -7.57 -7.11 9.13
CA PHE A 142 -7.85 -6.93 7.72
C PHE A 142 -8.91 -7.93 7.26
N HIS A 143 -9.74 -7.48 6.32
CA HIS A 143 -10.72 -8.32 5.65
C HIS A 143 -10.11 -8.90 4.38
N VAL A 144 -10.29 -10.19 4.16
CA VAL A 144 -9.95 -10.83 2.88
C VAL A 144 -11.19 -10.72 1.98
N LEU A 145 -11.07 -9.98 0.87
CA LEU A 145 -12.16 -9.76 -0.07
C LEU A 145 -12.20 -10.82 -1.16
N GLU A 146 -11.04 -11.14 -1.74
CA GLU A 146 -10.92 -12.09 -2.84
C GLU A 146 -9.48 -12.61 -2.97
N LYS A 147 -9.28 -13.72 -3.68
CA LYS A 147 -7.96 -14.17 -4.15
C LYS A 147 -7.54 -13.35 -5.36
N ALA A 148 -6.29 -12.89 -5.39
CA ALA A 148 -5.75 -12.26 -6.58
C ALA A 148 -5.38 -13.34 -7.61
N ASN A 149 -6.40 -13.81 -8.35
CA ASN A 149 -6.25 -14.85 -9.37
C ASN A 149 -5.51 -14.29 -10.60
N PRO A 150 -4.29 -14.74 -10.93
CA PRO A 150 -3.53 -14.19 -12.06
C PRO A 150 -4.14 -14.49 -13.43
N GLU A 151 -5.07 -15.44 -13.55
CA GLU A 151 -5.64 -15.81 -14.85
C GLU A 151 -6.45 -14.66 -15.47
N VAL A 152 -6.99 -13.75 -14.66
CA VAL A 152 -7.72 -12.55 -15.15
C VAL A 152 -6.81 -11.56 -15.88
N LEU A 153 -5.49 -11.65 -15.67
CA LEU A 153 -4.50 -10.75 -16.27
C LEU A 153 -4.04 -11.17 -17.66
N GLY A 154 -4.40 -12.39 -18.10
CA GLY A 154 -3.91 -12.95 -19.36
C GLY A 154 -2.38 -12.91 -19.44
N GLU A 155 -1.84 -12.36 -20.53
CA GLU A 155 -0.40 -12.27 -20.77
C GLU A 155 0.34 -11.36 -19.78
N ALA A 156 -0.34 -10.35 -19.21
CA ALA A 156 0.25 -9.42 -18.26
C ALA A 156 0.71 -10.11 -16.96
N LYS A 157 0.22 -11.32 -16.66
CA LYS A 157 0.71 -12.10 -15.49
C LYS A 157 2.20 -12.44 -15.59
N LYS A 158 2.76 -12.54 -16.80
CA LYS A 158 4.18 -12.87 -17.03
C LYS A 158 5.13 -11.84 -16.43
N GLN A 159 4.74 -10.56 -16.42
CA GLN A 159 5.57 -9.49 -15.84
C GLN A 159 5.75 -9.65 -14.32
N TRP A 160 4.90 -10.43 -13.66
CA TRP A 160 4.92 -10.63 -12.21
C TRP A 160 5.75 -11.83 -11.76
N GLY A 161 6.39 -12.56 -12.70
CA GLY A 161 7.27 -13.69 -12.39
C GLY A 161 6.62 -14.71 -11.44
N ASN A 162 7.20 -14.89 -10.25
CA ASN A 162 6.69 -15.80 -9.22
C ASN A 162 5.79 -15.13 -8.16
N TYR A 163 5.45 -13.84 -8.30
CA TYR A 163 4.65 -13.09 -7.31
C TYR A 163 3.38 -13.82 -6.88
N TYR A 164 2.63 -14.39 -7.82
CA TYR A 164 1.38 -15.11 -7.52
C TYR A 164 1.59 -16.46 -6.82
N GLN A 165 2.80 -17.03 -6.86
CA GLN A 165 3.13 -18.20 -6.03
C GLN A 165 3.09 -17.85 -4.53
N GLN A 166 3.21 -16.57 -4.18
CA GLN A 166 3.09 -16.06 -2.82
C GLN A 166 1.62 -15.89 -2.36
N LYS A 167 0.67 -16.44 -3.13
CA LYS A 167 -0.77 -16.46 -2.84
C LYS A 167 -1.30 -15.09 -2.37
N PRO A 168 -1.16 -14.04 -3.21
CA PRO A 168 -1.69 -12.74 -2.89
C PRO A 168 -3.22 -12.77 -2.75
N LEU A 169 -3.72 -11.99 -1.80
CA LEU A 169 -5.15 -11.80 -1.54
C LEU A 169 -5.47 -10.31 -1.65
N VAL A 170 -6.66 -9.98 -2.12
CA VAL A 170 -7.22 -8.64 -2.04
C VAL A 170 -7.67 -8.41 -0.60
N LEU A 171 -7.10 -7.40 0.04
CA LEU A 171 -7.33 -7.06 1.43
C LEU A 171 -7.97 -5.69 1.55
N ALA A 172 -8.79 -5.52 2.59
CA ALA A 172 -9.29 -4.23 3.04
C ALA A 172 -9.00 -4.03 4.53
N ILE A 173 -8.47 -2.86 4.87
CA ILE A 173 -8.05 -2.47 6.21
C ILE A 173 -8.82 -1.18 6.55
N ASN A 174 -9.60 -1.22 7.62
CA ASN A 174 -10.24 -0.02 8.15
C ASN A 174 -9.18 0.84 8.84
N VAL A 175 -9.05 2.11 8.44
CA VAL A 175 -7.99 2.99 8.93
C VAL A 175 -8.16 3.32 10.42
N ALA A 176 -9.40 3.50 10.88
CA ALA A 176 -9.67 3.80 12.29
C ALA A 176 -9.36 2.61 13.20
N ASP A 177 -9.73 1.39 12.78
CA ASP A 177 -9.38 0.17 13.52
C ASP A 177 -7.85 -0.04 13.57
N ALA A 178 -7.17 0.20 12.45
CA ALA A 178 -5.72 0.12 12.39
C ALA A 178 -5.05 1.19 13.28
N LEU A 179 -5.60 2.40 13.34
CA LEU A 179 -5.09 3.46 14.22
C LEU A 179 -5.21 3.06 15.69
N ALA A 180 -6.35 2.50 16.10
CA ALA A 180 -6.59 2.08 17.48
C ALA A 180 -5.53 1.09 18.00
N VAL A 181 -4.98 0.27 17.12
CA VAL A 181 -3.87 -0.67 17.41
C VAL A 181 -2.51 0.04 17.34
N THR A 182 -2.23 0.75 16.24
CA THR A 182 -0.89 1.33 16.01
C THR A 182 -0.54 2.43 17.02
N GLN A 183 -1.49 3.26 17.44
CA GLN A 183 -1.24 4.37 18.37
C GLN A 183 -0.80 3.94 19.78
N GLN A 184 -0.91 2.65 20.11
CA GLN A 184 -0.43 2.10 21.38
C GLN A 184 1.08 1.87 21.40
N HIS A 185 1.70 1.79 20.22
CA HIS A 185 3.09 1.36 20.05
C HIS A 185 3.94 2.34 19.24
N TYR A 186 3.32 3.22 18.47
CA TYR A 186 3.96 4.20 17.62
C TYR A 186 3.42 5.60 17.89
N ASP A 187 4.28 6.62 17.78
CA ASP A 187 3.91 8.03 17.87
C ASP A 187 4.49 8.78 16.67
N PHE A 188 3.69 8.90 15.61
CA PHE A 188 4.05 9.68 14.42
C PHE A 188 3.33 11.01 14.42
N LYS A 189 4.10 12.10 14.40
CA LYS A 189 3.57 13.46 14.21
C LYS A 189 3.41 13.76 12.73
N VAL A 190 2.25 13.39 12.17
CA VAL A 190 1.89 13.75 10.79
C VAL A 190 1.08 15.04 10.80
N ASN A 191 1.56 16.07 10.11
CA ASN A 191 0.89 17.37 10.02
C ASN A 191 0.10 17.49 8.70
N HIS A 192 -1.05 18.18 8.72
CA HIS A 192 -1.85 18.46 7.51
C HIS A 192 -1.04 19.12 6.38
N ALA A 193 -0.03 19.93 6.70
CA ALA A 193 0.85 20.56 5.71
C ALA A 193 1.65 19.54 4.86
N ALA A 194 1.97 18.37 5.43
CA ALA A 194 2.65 17.28 4.72
C ALA A 194 1.71 16.54 3.75
N ILE A 195 0.39 16.68 3.92
CA ILE A 195 -0.64 16.12 3.03
C ILE A 195 -0.90 17.08 1.87
N SER A 196 -0.96 18.40 2.12
CA SER A 196 -1.20 19.42 1.10
C SER A 196 -0.04 19.65 0.11
N GLY A 197 1.13 19.08 0.37
CA GLY A 197 2.23 19.02 -0.61
C GLY A 197 2.01 17.95 -1.69
N GLY A 198 1.06 17.03 -1.47
CA GLY A 198 0.47 16.19 -2.51
C GLY A 198 -0.86 16.82 -2.91
N SER A 199 -0.97 17.29 -4.15
CA SER A 199 -2.27 17.72 -4.65
C SER A 199 -3.21 16.51 -4.67
N LEU A 200 -4.27 16.57 -3.86
CA LEU A 200 -5.48 15.75 -4.00
C LEU A 200 -6.29 16.19 -5.23
#